data_AF-A0A7C3QHH9-F1
#
_entry.id   AF-A0A7C3QHH9-F1
#
_cell.length_a   1.000
_cell.length_b   1.000
_cell.length_c   1.000
_cell.angle_alpha   90.00
_cell.angle_beta   90.00
_cell.angle_gamma   90.00
#
_symmetry.space_group_name_H-M   'P 1'
#
loop_
_entity.id
_entity.type
_entity.pdbx_description
1 polymer ?
#
loop_
_entity_poly.entity_id
_entity_poly.type
_entity_poly.pdbx_seq_one_letter_code
_entity_poly.pdbx_strand_id
1 'polypeptide(L)'
;MPARFTKRGTAVSGRKNKKQCVYCGSDGPLSVDHVVPKSQWRKYHVKRRVIDNPSNRVTACIKCNGEKGSMSPKEWFALHPEYKTRFMREAKYLSNDIKRLTGLW
;
A
#
# COMPACT_ATOMS: atom_id res chain seq x y z
N MET A 1 -15.84 51.67 18.81
CA MET A 1 -16.32 50.91 19.99
C MET A 1 -17.01 49.64 19.48
N PRO A 2 -16.83 48.45 20.09
CA PRO A 2 -15.63 47.63 19.89
C PRO A 2 -15.90 46.13 19.56
N ALA A 3 -14.81 45.48 19.12
CA ALA A 3 -14.39 44.09 19.37
C ALA A 3 -15.20 42.90 18.78
N ARG A 4 -14.50 41.96 18.12
CA ARG A 4 -13.88 40.82 18.81
C ARG A 4 -13.11 39.91 17.84
N PHE A 5 -11.84 39.77 18.16
CA PHE A 5 -10.98 38.62 17.86
C PHE A 5 -11.74 37.30 18.09
N THR A 6 -11.72 36.36 17.14
CA THR A 6 -11.54 34.95 17.48
C THR A 6 -10.68 34.27 16.41
N LYS A 7 -9.44 33.95 16.81
CA LYS A 7 -8.60 32.97 16.14
C LYS A 7 -9.39 31.66 16.09
N ARG A 8 -9.90 31.25 14.92
CA ARG A 8 -10.22 29.83 14.71
C ARG A 8 -8.92 29.12 14.40
N GLY A 9 -8.20 28.81 15.48
CA GLY A 9 -7.19 27.77 15.46
C GLY A 9 -7.89 26.48 15.05
N THR A 10 -7.74 26.07 13.80
CA THR A 10 -7.94 24.68 13.43
C THR A 10 -6.87 23.90 14.18
N ALA A 11 -7.27 23.31 15.30
CA ALA A 11 -6.51 22.28 15.97
C ALA A 11 -6.04 21.29 14.91
N VAL A 12 -4.74 21.27 14.64
CA VAL A 12 -4.09 20.17 13.92
C VAL A 12 -4.10 19.01 14.92
N SER A 13 -5.28 18.42 15.10
CA SER A 13 -5.42 17.14 15.78
C SER A 13 -4.48 16.20 15.05
N GLY A 14 -3.42 15.76 15.74
CA GLY A 14 -2.49 14.77 15.22
C GLY A 14 -3.29 13.55 14.81
N ARG A 15 -3.64 13.47 13.52
CA ARG A 15 -4.39 12.35 12.97
C ARG A 15 -3.46 11.16 13.10
N LYS A 16 -3.75 10.24 14.02
CA LYS A 16 -3.26 8.87 13.89
C LYS A 16 -3.57 8.47 12.45
N ASN A 17 -2.55 8.26 11.63
CA ASN A 17 -2.70 8.05 10.19
C ASN A 17 -3.82 7.04 9.96
N LYS A 18 -4.97 7.50 9.45
CA LYS A 18 -6.00 6.58 8.97
C LYS A 18 -5.29 5.67 7.99
N LYS A 19 -5.33 4.36 8.20
CA LYS A 19 -4.75 3.41 7.25
C LYS A 19 -5.39 3.72 5.90
N GLN A 20 -4.58 4.00 4.89
CA GLN A 20 -5.03 4.30 3.53
C GLN A 20 -4.55 3.18 2.61
N CYS A 21 -5.27 2.97 1.51
CA CYS A 21 -4.79 2.09 0.45
C CYS A 21 -3.40 2.54 -0.03
N VAL A 22 -2.44 1.61 -0.06
CA VAL A 22 -1.08 1.91 -0.54
C VAL A 22 -1.04 2.20 -2.04
N TYR A 23 -2.02 1.70 -2.81
CA TYR A 23 -2.13 1.92 -4.25
C TYR A 23 -2.76 3.28 -4.57
N CYS A 24 -4.06 3.45 -4.28
CA CYS A 24 -4.82 4.62 -4.69
C CYS A 24 -5.02 5.69 -3.60
N GLY A 25 -4.74 5.37 -2.34
CA GLY A 25 -4.90 6.30 -1.21
C GLY A 25 -6.29 6.44 -0.61
N SER A 26 -7.28 5.69 -1.11
CA SER A 26 -8.61 5.63 -0.50
C SER A 26 -8.55 5.19 0.97
N ASP A 27 -9.39 5.80 1.80
CA ASP A 27 -9.70 5.43 3.18
C ASP A 27 -11.05 4.69 3.31
N GLY A 28 -11.62 4.22 2.18
CA GLY A 28 -12.82 3.38 2.14
C GLY A 28 -12.56 1.96 2.69
N PRO A 29 -13.43 0.97 2.42
CA PRO A 29 -13.25 -0.39 2.94
C PRO A 29 -11.87 -0.97 2.59
N LEU A 30 -11.10 -1.30 3.64
CA LEU A 30 -9.72 -1.77 3.53
C LEU A 30 -9.64 -3.28 3.76
N SER A 31 -8.62 -3.85 3.14
CA SER A 31 -8.24 -5.25 3.24
C SER A 31 -6.71 -5.36 3.26
N VAL A 32 -6.22 -6.59 3.30
CA VAL A 32 -4.80 -6.90 3.26
C VAL A 32 -4.49 -7.59 1.93
N ASP A 33 -3.62 -6.98 1.13
CA ASP A 33 -3.09 -7.58 -0.11
C ASP A 33 -1.72 -8.20 0.16
N HIS A 34 -1.40 -9.29 -0.54
CA HIS A 34 -0.04 -9.84 -0.62
C HIS A 34 0.61 -9.28 -1.90
N VAL A 35 1.61 -8.42 -1.72
CA VAL A 35 2.27 -7.71 -2.83
C VAL A 35 2.74 -8.71 -3.88
N VAL A 36 3.49 -9.72 -3.46
CA VAL A 36 3.70 -10.94 -4.25
C VAL A 36 2.57 -11.93 -3.93
N PRO A 37 1.74 -12.32 -4.92
CA PRO A 37 0.64 -13.24 -4.69
C PRO A 37 1.11 -14.60 -4.20
N LYS A 38 0.39 -15.16 -3.23
CA LYS A 38 0.65 -16.49 -2.68
C LYS A 38 0.73 -17.56 -3.78
N SER A 39 -0.18 -17.54 -4.75
CA SER A 39 -0.22 -18.51 -5.86
C SER A 39 1.06 -18.54 -6.71
N GLN A 40 1.82 -17.43 -6.76
CA GLN A 40 3.00 -17.31 -7.61
C GLN A 40 4.32 -17.68 -6.93
N TRP A 41 4.31 -18.15 -5.67
CA TRP A 41 5.55 -18.39 -4.91
C TRP A 41 6.59 -19.28 -5.63
N ARG A 42 6.14 -20.31 -6.37
CA ARG A 42 7.02 -21.20 -7.15
C ARG A 42 7.70 -20.48 -8.33
N LYS A 43 6.99 -19.57 -8.99
CA LYS A 43 7.48 -18.76 -10.12
C LYS A 43 8.66 -17.87 -9.71
N TYR A 44 8.65 -17.41 -8.45
CA TYR A 44 9.70 -16.58 -7.88
C TYR A 44 10.86 -17.36 -7.27
N HIS A 45 10.85 -18.70 -7.32
CA HIS A 45 11.88 -19.58 -6.78
C HIS A 45 12.26 -19.28 -5.31
N VAL A 46 11.28 -18.84 -4.50
CA VAL A 46 11.48 -18.55 -3.07
C VAL A 46 10.72 -19.51 -2.18
N LYS A 47 11.18 -19.67 -0.93
CA LYS A 47 10.46 -20.47 0.06
C LYS A 47 9.09 -19.84 0.34
N ARG A 48 8.04 -20.67 0.45
CA ARG A 48 6.66 -20.21 0.71
C ARG A 48 6.56 -19.25 1.92
N ARG A 49 7.32 -19.51 2.99
CA ARG A 49 7.39 -18.66 4.18
C ARG A 49 7.78 -17.21 3.92
N VAL A 50 8.54 -16.93 2.85
CA VAL A 50 8.91 -15.56 2.45
C VAL A 50 7.68 -14.80 1.97
N ILE A 51 6.79 -15.46 1.22
CA ILE A 51 5.57 -14.88 0.67
C ILE A 51 4.46 -14.75 1.73
N ASP A 52 4.38 -15.69 2.68
CA ASP A 52 3.39 -15.63 3.78
C ASP A 52 3.77 -14.63 4.90
N ASN A 53 5.00 -14.10 4.87
CA ASN A 53 5.50 -13.16 5.86
C ASN A 53 4.64 -11.88 5.89
N PRO A 54 4.29 -11.33 7.08
CA PRO A 54 3.73 -9.99 7.22
C PRO A 54 4.43 -8.90 6.39
N SER A 55 5.74 -9.01 6.16
CA SER A 55 6.53 -8.09 5.33
C SER A 55 6.19 -8.13 3.82
N ASN A 56 5.31 -9.02 3.37
CA ASN A 56 4.75 -9.04 2.02
C ASN A 56 3.31 -8.48 1.97
N ARG A 57 2.75 -8.06 3.11
CA ARG A 57 1.36 -7.63 3.22
C ARG A 57 1.23 -6.12 3.26
N VAL A 58 0.31 -5.56 2.49
CA VAL A 58 0.02 -4.12 2.46
C VAL A 58 -1.46 -3.86 2.69
N THR A 59 -1.77 -2.65 3.18
CA THR A 59 -3.16 -2.19 3.28
C THR A 59 -3.66 -1.77 1.90
N ALA A 60 -4.70 -2.42 1.39
CA ALA A 60 -5.29 -2.10 0.09
C ALA A 60 -6.81 -2.00 0.20
N CYS A 61 -7.44 -1.07 -0.53
CA CYS A 61 -8.90 -1.05 -0.60
C CYS A 61 -9.42 -2.28 -1.35
N ILE A 62 -10.68 -2.64 -1.11
CA ILE A 62 -11.31 -3.82 -1.75
C ILE A 62 -11.21 -3.75 -3.28
N LYS A 63 -11.40 -2.57 -3.88
CA LYS A 63 -11.31 -2.37 -5.33
C LYS A 63 -9.92 -2.72 -5.87
N CYS A 64 -8.86 -2.07 -5.37
CA CYS A 64 -7.50 -2.32 -5.85
C CYS A 64 -7.04 -3.75 -5.56
N ASN A 65 -7.38 -4.30 -4.38
CA ASN A 65 -7.01 -5.68 -4.05
C ASN A 65 -7.72 -6.69 -4.98
N GLY A 66 -9.02 -6.50 -5.23
CA GLY A 66 -9.79 -7.34 -6.14
C GLY A 66 -9.30 -7.25 -7.59
N GLU A 67 -9.03 -6.04 -8.07
CA GLU A 67 -8.52 -5.79 -9.42
C GLU A 67 -7.10 -6.36 -9.59
N LYS A 68 -6.24 -6.21 -8.58
CA LYS A 68 -4.88 -6.79 -8.58
C LYS A 68 -4.93 -8.31 -8.70
N GLY A 69 -5.80 -8.95 -7.92
CA GLY A 69 -5.99 -10.40 -7.95
C GLY A 69 -4.67 -11.17 -7.81
N SER A 70 -4.34 -11.95 -8.85
CA SER A 70 -3.11 -12.75 -8.90
C SER A 70 -1.97 -12.10 -9.69
N MET A 71 -2.10 -10.83 -10.09
CA MET A 71 -1.04 -10.11 -10.78
C MET A 71 0.18 -9.88 -9.89
N SER A 72 1.36 -9.99 -10.50
CA SER A 72 2.60 -9.50 -9.93
C SER A 72 2.58 -7.97 -9.82
N PRO A 73 3.40 -7.38 -8.94
CA PRO A 73 3.54 -5.93 -8.86
C PRO A 73 3.97 -5.29 -10.19
N LYS A 74 4.80 -5.99 -10.98
CA LYS A 74 5.22 -5.52 -12.30
C LYS A 74 4.03 -5.40 -13.26
N GLU A 75 3.18 -6.43 -13.31
CA GLU A 75 1.96 -6.43 -14.13
C GLU A 75 0.99 -5.34 -13.65
N TRP A 76 0.78 -5.23 -12.34
CA TRP A 76 -0.09 -4.21 -11.75
C TRP A 76 0.35 -2.78 -12.10
N PHE A 77 1.63 -2.44 -11.94
CA PHE A 77 2.12 -1.09 -12.24
C PHE A 77 2.29 -0.81 -13.73
N ALA A 78 2.25 -1.83 -14.59
CA ALA A 78 2.15 -1.63 -16.03
C ALA A 78 0.74 -1.13 -16.42
N LEU A 79 -0.31 -1.59 -15.72
CA LEU A 79 -1.69 -1.15 -15.91
C LEU A 79 -2.01 0.15 -15.17
N HIS A 80 -1.42 0.35 -13.98
CA HIS A 80 -1.67 1.50 -13.10
C HIS A 80 -0.37 2.22 -12.72
N PRO A 81 0.36 2.81 -13.69
CA PRO A 81 1.62 3.50 -13.42
C PRO A 81 1.45 4.65 -12.42
N GLU A 82 0.28 5.29 -12.35
CA GLU A 82 -0.05 6.39 -11.45
C GLU A 82 0.00 6.00 -9.97
N TYR A 83 -0.17 4.72 -9.64
CA TYR A 83 -0.11 4.23 -8.25
C TYR A 83 1.31 3.91 -7.79
N LYS A 84 2.29 3.81 -8.70
CA LYS A 84 3.66 3.38 -8.38
C LYS A 84 4.35 4.30 -7.39
N THR A 85 4.30 5.61 -7.62
CA THR A 85 4.97 6.61 -6.76
C THR A 85 4.45 6.57 -5.33
N ARG A 86 3.13 6.47 -5.17
CA ARG A 86 2.51 6.35 -3.85
C ARG A 86 2.91 5.02 -3.19
N PHE A 87 2.83 3.92 -3.93
CA PHE A 87 3.18 2.61 -3.40
C PHE A 87 4.61 2.60 -2.84
N MET A 88 5.58 3.13 -3.58
CA MET A 88 6.97 3.22 -3.13
C MET A 88 7.13 4.07 -1.86
N ARG A 89 6.33 5.13 -1.72
CA ARG A 89 6.33 5.99 -0.53
C ARG A 89 5.71 5.33 0.70
N GLU A 90 4.61 4.60 0.53
CA GLU A 90 3.83 4.05 1.65
C GLU A 90 4.25 2.63 2.05
N ALA A 91 4.70 1.80 1.10
CA ALA A 91 5.09 0.40 1.32
C ALA A 91 6.58 0.23 1.68
N LYS A 92 7.18 1.19 2.39
CA LYS A 92 8.61 1.19 2.73
C LYS A 92 9.05 0.00 3.59
N TYR A 93 8.11 -0.57 4.34
CA TYR A 93 8.29 -1.70 5.27
C TYR A 93 8.31 -3.07 4.58
N LEU A 94 8.19 -3.14 3.24
CA LEU A 94 8.41 -4.40 2.52
C LEU A 94 9.84 -4.90 2.75
N SER A 95 9.99 -6.22 2.92
CA SER A 95 11.31 -6.82 3.10
C SER A 95 12.17 -6.67 1.84
N ASN A 96 13.49 -6.70 2.02
CA ASN A 96 14.44 -6.65 0.90
C ASN A 96 14.22 -7.79 -0.10
N ASP A 97 13.83 -8.98 0.38
CA ASP A 97 13.46 -10.10 -0.50
C ASP A 97 12.28 -9.72 -1.40
N ILE A 98 11.20 -9.15 -0.84
CA ILE A 98 10.03 -8.74 -1.63
C ILE A 98 10.38 -7.64 -2.62
N LYS A 99 11.16 -6.63 -2.21
CA LYS A 99 11.63 -5.57 -3.12
C LYS A 99 12.44 -6.14 -4.28
N ARG A 100 13.36 -7.07 -4.01
CA ARG A 100 14.16 -7.76 -5.04
C ARG A 100 13.28 -8.56 -6.00
N LEU A 101 12.32 -9.33 -5.49
CA LEU A 101 11.42 -10.15 -6.33
C LEU A 101 10.53 -9.32 -7.26
N THR A 102 10.21 -8.10 -6.85
CA THR A 102 9.23 -7.24 -7.53
C THR A 102 9.88 -6.18 -8.39
N GLY A 103 11.21 -6.03 -8.32
CA GLY A 103 11.95 -4.97 -9.02
C GLY A 103 11.61 -3.57 -8.52
N LEU A 104 11.13 -3.45 -7.28
CA LEU A 104 10.76 -2.19 -6.64
C LEU A 104 11.99 -1.62 -5.92
N TRP A 105 12.72 -0.74 -6.61
CA TRP A 105 13.85 0.03 -6.09
C TRP A 105 13.48 1.51 -6.00
#